data_AF-A0A7V7D8C2-F1
#
_entry.id   AF-A0A7V7D8C2-F1
#
_cell.length_a   1.000
_cell.length_b   1.000
_cell.length_c   1.000
_cell.angle_alpha   90.00
_cell.angle_beta   90.00
_cell.angle_gamma   90.00
#
_symmetry.space_group_name_H-M   'P 1'
#
loop_
_entity.id
_entity.type
_entity.pdbx_description
1 polymer ?
#
loop_
_entity_poly.entity_id
_entity_poly.type
_entity_poly.pdbx_seq_one_letter_code
_entity_poly.pdbx_strand_id
1 'polypeptide(L)'
;MNSRIKNIRRLFVFDSIFEVIYVICFVTGSVVRKLYVRGYNREKNADGRKSGLDKLLLVFASIGFIGIPLLYLFAPWLDFADYQLPIWFGWVGAAVFAGALWLLWRSHVDLGRNWSPMLEIREEHSLVTKGVYKYIRHPMYAAH
;
A
#
# COMPACT_ATOMS: atom_id res chain seq x y z
N MET A 1 -16.88 29.16 -16.60
CA MET A 1 -16.23 28.63 -17.82
C MET A 1 -14.92 27.87 -17.56
N ASN A 2 -14.40 27.82 -16.30
CA ASN A 2 -13.12 27.16 -15.96
C ASN A 2 -13.19 25.68 -15.53
N SER A 3 -14.33 25.17 -15.03
CA SER A 3 -14.36 23.78 -14.54
C SER A 3 -14.36 22.72 -15.65
N ARG A 4 -14.98 23.00 -16.82
CA ARG A 4 -14.97 22.06 -17.95
C ARG A 4 -13.57 21.85 -18.55
N ILE A 5 -12.75 22.90 -18.61
CA ILE A 5 -11.38 22.81 -19.17
C ILE A 5 -10.44 22.10 -18.18
N LYS A 6 -10.59 22.34 -16.88
CA LYS A 6 -9.87 21.60 -15.83
C LYS A 6 -10.23 20.10 -15.84
N ASN A 7 -11.52 19.77 -16.02
CA ASN A 7 -11.99 18.39 -16.12
C ASN A 7 -11.41 17.64 -17.32
N ILE A 8 -11.24 18.30 -18.47
CA ILE A 8 -10.69 17.66 -19.68
C ILE A 8 -9.17 17.43 -19.54
N ARG A 9 -8.44 18.30 -18.82
CA ARG A 9 -6.99 18.15 -18.60
C ARG A 9 -6.64 17.01 -17.63
N ARG A 10 -7.35 16.87 -16.50
CA ARG A 10 -7.14 15.76 -15.54
C ARG A 10 -7.36 14.38 -16.14
N LEU A 11 -8.21 14.28 -17.16
CA LEU A 11 -8.49 13.03 -17.86
C LEU A 11 -7.28 12.49 -18.66
N PHE A 12 -6.26 13.31 -18.93
CA PHE A 12 -5.15 12.94 -19.81
C PHE A 12 -3.73 13.22 -19.27
N VAL A 13 -3.53 14.07 -18.26
CA VAL A 13 -2.18 14.48 -17.82
C VAL A 13 -2.10 14.68 -16.30
N PHE A 14 -1.01 14.21 -15.69
CA PHE A 14 -0.65 14.52 -14.30
C PHE A 14 -0.39 16.02 -14.14
N ASP A 15 -1.04 16.66 -13.16
CA ASP A 15 -0.95 18.10 -12.95
C ASP A 15 0.32 18.49 -12.17
N SER A 16 0.94 17.54 -11.47
CA SER A 16 2.16 17.76 -10.67
C SER A 16 3.15 16.59 -10.71
N ILE A 17 4.42 16.90 -10.47
CA ILE A 17 5.46 15.86 -10.30
C ILE A 17 5.14 14.91 -9.14
N PHE A 18 4.42 15.39 -8.11
CA PHE A 18 4.07 14.59 -6.95
C PHE A 18 3.01 13.53 -7.25
N GLU A 19 2.10 13.79 -8.18
CA GLU A 19 1.18 12.75 -8.65
C GLU A 19 1.91 11.63 -9.39
N VAL A 20 2.91 11.99 -10.20
CA VAL A 20 3.77 11.01 -10.89
C VAL A 20 4.54 10.17 -9.87
N ILE A 21 5.18 10.82 -8.89
CA ILE A 21 5.90 10.14 -7.79
C ILE A 21 4.95 9.22 -7.04
N TYR A 22 3.76 9.72 -6.68
CA TYR A 22 2.74 8.96 -5.99
C TYR A 22 2.37 7.70 -6.77
N VAL A 23 2.08 7.81 -8.06
CA VAL A 23 1.73 6.66 -8.91
C VAL A 23 2.88 5.66 -9.00
N ILE A 24 4.13 6.11 -9.18
CA ILE A 24 5.30 5.23 -9.19
C ILE A 24 5.42 4.47 -7.86
N CYS A 25 5.33 5.17 -6.73
CA CYS A 25 5.41 4.56 -5.41
C CYS A 25 4.25 3.58 -5.17
N PHE A 26 3.03 3.97 -5.54
CA PHE A 26 1.83 3.18 -5.40
C PHE A 26 1.88 1.89 -6.23
N VAL A 27 2.29 1.98 -7.49
CA VAL A 27 2.49 0.83 -8.37
C VAL A 27 3.60 -0.07 -7.81
N THR A 28 4.71 0.51 -7.36
CA THR A 28 5.82 -0.24 -6.75
C THR A 28 5.34 -1.04 -5.53
N GLY A 29 4.65 -0.40 -4.58
CA GLY A 29 4.09 -1.06 -3.40
C GLY A 29 3.08 -2.15 -3.75
N SER A 30 2.23 -1.88 -4.75
CA SER A 30 1.25 -2.85 -5.26
C SER A 30 1.91 -4.07 -5.91
N VAL A 31 3.01 -3.88 -6.65
CA VAL A 31 3.81 -4.96 -7.25
C VAL A 31 4.47 -5.79 -6.16
N VAL A 32 5.13 -5.16 -5.17
CA VAL A 32 5.72 -5.86 -4.01
C VAL A 32 4.65 -6.72 -3.34
N ARG A 33 3.51 -6.14 -2.95
CA ARG A 33 2.38 -6.88 -2.37
C ARG A 33 1.96 -8.06 -3.25
N LYS A 34 1.73 -7.85 -4.55
CA LYS A 34 1.25 -8.90 -5.46
C LYS A 34 2.26 -10.04 -5.63
N LEU A 35 3.55 -9.76 -5.68
CA LEU A 35 4.60 -10.77 -5.79
C LEU A 35 4.62 -11.68 -4.56
N TYR A 36 4.57 -11.11 -3.36
CA TYR A 36 4.56 -11.91 -2.12
C TYR A 36 3.23 -12.63 -1.90
N VAL A 37 2.08 -12.02 -2.22
CA VAL A 37 0.77 -12.70 -2.23
C VAL A 37 0.76 -13.89 -3.18
N ARG A 38 1.38 -13.77 -4.37
CA ARG A 38 1.51 -14.90 -5.30
C ARG A 38 2.41 -16.01 -4.77
N GLY A 39 3.48 -15.66 -4.05
CA GLY A 39 4.38 -16.62 -3.41
C GLY A 39 3.75 -17.39 -2.24
N TYR A 40 2.74 -16.80 -1.59
CA TYR A 40 2.13 -17.31 -0.35
C TYR A 40 1.49 -18.71 -0.48
N ASN A 41 0.91 -19.06 -1.64
CA ASN A 41 0.19 -20.32 -1.84
C ASN A 41 1.08 -21.58 -1.83
N ARG A 42 2.40 -21.42 -1.72
CA ARG A 42 3.36 -22.53 -1.76
C ARG A 42 3.58 -23.21 -0.41
N GLU A 43 3.17 -22.57 0.68
CA GLU A 43 3.42 -23.05 2.04
C GLU A 43 2.19 -23.72 2.65
N LYS A 44 2.43 -24.82 3.38
CA LYS A 44 1.38 -25.55 4.10
C LYS A 44 1.01 -24.85 5.41
N ASN A 45 -0.27 -24.88 5.73
CA ASN A 45 -0.83 -24.28 6.95
C ASN A 45 -1.14 -25.36 7.98
N ALA A 46 -0.64 -25.17 9.20
CA ALA A 46 -0.95 -26.05 10.34
C ALA A 46 -2.23 -25.63 11.05
N ASP A 47 -2.47 -24.33 11.19
CA ASP A 47 -3.68 -23.77 11.79
C ASP A 47 -4.05 -22.44 11.08
N GLY A 48 -5.34 -22.16 10.96
CA GLY A 48 -5.83 -21.00 10.24
C GLY A 48 -7.11 -20.47 10.85
N ARG A 49 -7.03 -19.29 11.48
CA ARG A 49 -8.19 -18.54 11.94
C ARG A 49 -8.67 -17.63 10.82
N LYS A 50 -9.33 -18.23 9.83
CA LYS A 50 -9.89 -17.50 8.68
C LYS A 50 -11.33 -17.10 8.99
N SER A 51 -11.57 -15.85 9.37
CA SER A 51 -12.94 -15.35 9.45
C SER A 51 -13.42 -14.83 8.09
N GLY A 52 -14.71 -14.98 7.80
CA GLY A 52 -15.35 -14.31 6.67
C GLY A 52 -15.26 -12.79 6.79
N LEU A 53 -15.28 -12.27 8.02
CA LEU A 53 -15.11 -10.85 8.31
C LEU A 53 -13.71 -10.36 7.92
N ASP A 54 -12.66 -11.13 8.20
CA ASP A 54 -11.28 -10.74 7.86
C ASP A 54 -11.11 -10.58 6.34
N LYS A 55 -11.73 -11.48 5.56
CA LYS A 55 -11.74 -11.39 4.10
C LYS A 55 -12.50 -10.15 3.62
N LEU A 56 -13.67 -9.90 4.21
CA LEU A 56 -14.49 -8.73 3.85
C LEU A 56 -13.75 -7.43 4.15
N LEU A 57 -13.18 -7.30 5.35
CA LEU A 57 -12.39 -6.13 5.75
C LEU A 57 -11.18 -5.93 4.85
N LEU A 58 -10.47 -7.01 4.50
CA LEU A 58 -9.33 -6.94 3.60
C LEU A 58 -9.72 -6.45 2.19
N VAL A 59 -10.85 -6.93 1.67
CA VAL A 59 -11.39 -6.46 0.38
C VAL A 59 -11.78 -4.98 0.46
N PHE A 60 -12.49 -4.58 1.52
CA PHE A 60 -12.88 -3.19 1.73
C PHE A 60 -11.68 -2.25 1.82
N ALA A 61 -10.67 -2.64 2.61
CA ALA A 61 -9.42 -1.90 2.72
C ALA A 61 -8.68 -1.81 1.38
N SER A 62 -8.65 -2.91 0.60
CA SER A 62 -8.04 -2.93 -0.73
C SER A 62 -8.76 -2.00 -1.72
N ILE A 63 -10.10 -1.97 -1.68
CA ILE A 63 -10.91 -1.06 -2.50
C ILE A 63 -10.66 0.39 -2.08
N GLY A 64 -10.58 0.69 -0.78
CA GLY A 64 -10.26 2.04 -0.31
C GLY A 64 -8.87 2.49 -0.77
N PHE A 65 -7.87 1.63 -0.58
CA PHE A 65 -6.47 1.92 -0.88
C PHE A 65 -6.22 2.10 -2.38
N ILE A 66 -6.93 1.38 -3.27
CA ILE A 66 -6.78 1.52 -4.73
C ILE A 66 -7.80 2.49 -5.32
N GLY A 67 -9.06 2.39 -4.89
CA GLY A 67 -10.18 3.14 -5.45
C GLY A 67 -10.11 4.63 -5.15
N ILE A 68 -9.79 5.03 -3.90
CA ILE A 68 -9.74 6.46 -3.55
C ILE A 68 -8.67 7.20 -4.36
N PRO A 69 -7.42 6.70 -4.48
CA PRO A 69 -6.41 7.39 -5.28
C PRO A 69 -6.75 7.44 -6.76
N LEU A 70 -7.35 6.39 -7.34
CA LEU A 70 -7.81 6.42 -8.73
C LEU A 70 -8.93 7.43 -8.94
N LEU A 71 -9.88 7.52 -8.00
CA LEU A 71 -10.92 8.54 -8.04
C LEU A 71 -10.32 9.94 -7.92
N TYR A 72 -9.31 10.16 -7.08
CA TYR A 72 -8.62 11.44 -6.97
C TYR A 72 -7.92 11.83 -8.29
N LEU A 73 -7.20 10.89 -8.91
CA LEU A 73 -6.43 11.15 -10.14
C LEU A 73 -7.33 11.37 -11.36
N PHE A 74 -8.40 10.58 -11.50
CA PHE A 74 -9.20 10.55 -12.74
C PHE A 74 -10.56 11.24 -12.64
N ALA A 75 -11.04 11.55 -11.43
CA ALA A 75 -12.31 12.23 -11.23
C ALA A 75 -12.14 13.57 -10.48
N PRO A 76 -12.89 14.61 -10.87
CA PRO A 76 -12.87 15.90 -10.18
C PRO A 76 -13.67 15.88 -8.86
N TRP A 77 -14.18 14.72 -8.45
CA TRP A 77 -15.12 14.59 -7.33
C TRP A 77 -14.50 14.97 -5.99
N LEU A 78 -13.17 14.90 -5.87
CA LEU A 78 -12.44 15.23 -4.65
C LEU A 78 -11.80 16.62 -4.68
N ASP A 79 -12.02 17.43 -5.74
CA ASP A 79 -11.44 18.77 -5.86
C ASP A 79 -11.87 19.71 -4.72
N PHE A 80 -13.07 19.52 -4.18
CA PHE A 80 -13.57 20.34 -3.07
C PHE A 80 -12.78 20.11 -1.77
N ALA A 81 -12.10 18.97 -1.65
CA ALA A 81 -11.32 18.58 -0.50
C ALA A 81 -9.81 18.78 -0.72
N ASP A 82 -9.41 19.36 -1.86
CA ASP A 82 -8.00 19.59 -2.20
C ASP A 82 -7.49 20.87 -1.50
N TYR A 83 -6.26 20.84 -1.00
CA TYR A 83 -5.66 21.95 -0.25
C TYR A 83 -4.33 22.37 -0.84
N GLN A 84 -4.08 23.68 -0.84
CA GLN A 84 -2.80 24.24 -1.29
C GLN A 84 -1.76 24.14 -0.16
N LEU A 85 -0.77 23.29 -0.37
CA LEU A 85 0.36 23.12 0.54
C LEU A 85 1.65 23.70 -0.08
N PRO A 86 2.58 24.20 0.75
CA PRO A 86 3.92 24.55 0.30
C PRO A 86 4.60 23.36 -0.38
N ILE A 87 5.36 23.62 -1.45
CA ILE A 87 5.99 22.57 -2.28
C ILE A 87 6.89 21.60 -1.50
N TRP A 88 7.48 22.03 -0.40
CA TRP A 88 8.34 21.17 0.43
C TRP A 88 7.58 20.01 1.09
N PHE A 89 6.28 20.16 1.35
CA PHE A 89 5.45 19.06 1.88
C PHE A 89 5.39 17.88 0.92
N GLY A 90 5.35 18.12 -0.39
CA GLY A 90 5.37 17.06 -1.39
C GLY A 90 6.65 16.22 -1.34
N TRP A 91 7.80 16.87 -1.10
CA TRP A 91 9.09 16.18 -0.94
C TRP A 91 9.17 15.38 0.37
N VAL A 92 8.65 15.93 1.47
CA VAL A 92 8.55 15.18 2.74
C VAL A 92 7.64 13.96 2.58
N GLY A 93 6.48 14.12 1.94
CA GLY A 93 5.59 13.01 1.62
C GLY A 93 6.25 11.95 0.76
N ALA A 94 6.99 12.37 -0.28
CA ALA A 94 7.75 11.45 -1.13
C ALA A 94 8.83 10.67 -0.35
N ALA A 95 9.56 11.33 0.54
CA ALA A 95 10.57 10.68 1.39
C ALA A 95 9.93 9.69 2.38
N VAL A 96 8.82 10.06 3.00
CA VAL A 96 8.05 9.18 3.89
C VAL A 96 7.52 7.96 3.14
N PHE A 97 6.96 8.15 1.94
CA PHE A 97 6.45 7.05 1.13
C PHE A 97 7.59 6.11 0.68
N ALA A 98 8.74 6.64 0.28
CA ALA A 98 9.92 5.84 -0.04
C ALA A 98 10.39 5.00 1.17
N GLY A 99 10.41 5.59 2.37
CA GLY A 99 10.70 4.89 3.62
C GLY A 99 9.68 3.78 3.93
N ALA A 100 8.40 4.04 3.71
CA ALA A 100 7.32 3.06 3.88
C ALA A 100 7.48 1.89 2.90
N LEU A 101 7.81 2.15 1.63
CA LEU A 101 8.06 1.10 0.63
C LEU A 101 9.26 0.23 1.01
N TRP A 102 10.35 0.85 1.47
CA TRP A 102 11.51 0.13 1.98
C TRP A 102 11.13 -0.75 3.16
N LEU A 103 10.39 -0.22 4.15
CA LEU A 103 9.96 -0.96 5.33
C LEU A 103 9.02 -2.10 4.95
N LEU A 104 8.10 -1.88 4.01
CA LEU A 104 7.18 -2.89 3.48
C LEU A 104 7.94 -4.03 2.82
N TRP A 105 8.87 -3.72 1.92
CA TRP A 105 9.70 -4.72 1.27
C TRP A 105 10.55 -5.49 2.28
N ARG A 106 11.22 -4.76 3.18
CA ARG A 106 12.10 -5.37 4.20
C ARG A 106 11.32 -6.28 5.14
N SER A 107 10.10 -5.92 5.50
CA SER A 107 9.23 -6.76 6.32
C SER A 107 8.89 -8.08 5.62
N HIS A 108 8.64 -8.05 4.31
CA HIS A 108 8.38 -9.28 3.54
C HIS A 108 9.63 -10.15 3.44
N VAL A 109 10.79 -9.53 3.21
CA VAL A 109 12.08 -10.24 3.17
C VAL A 109 12.39 -10.91 4.51
N ASP A 110 12.24 -10.19 5.62
CA ASP A 110 12.58 -10.71 6.95
C ASP A 110 11.59 -11.79 7.41
N LEU A 111 10.29 -11.72 7.07
CA LEU A 111 9.32 -12.79 7.36
C LEU A 111 9.50 -14.02 6.46
N GLY A 112 9.80 -13.82 5.17
CA GLY A 112 9.94 -14.91 4.21
C GLY A 112 8.74 -15.87 4.21
N ARG A 113 9.00 -17.17 4.43
CA ARG A 113 8.00 -18.25 4.43
C ARG A 113 6.98 -18.14 5.57
N ASN A 114 7.31 -17.41 6.65
CA ASN A 114 6.41 -17.19 7.78
C ASN A 114 5.28 -16.20 7.46
N TRP A 115 5.37 -15.45 6.35
CA TRP A 115 4.35 -14.48 6.00
C TRP A 115 3.05 -15.14 5.53
N SER A 116 1.92 -14.61 6.00
CA SER A 116 0.58 -14.91 5.52
C SER A 116 -0.25 -13.61 5.46
N PRO A 117 -1.12 -13.43 4.45
CA PRO A 117 -2.05 -12.31 4.38
C PRO A 117 -3.22 -12.45 5.37
N MET A 118 -3.43 -13.63 5.96
CA MET A 118 -4.45 -13.89 6.98
C MET A 118 -3.80 -14.40 8.27
N LEU A 119 -4.57 -14.46 9.36
CA LEU A 119 -4.13 -15.06 10.62
C LEU A 119 -3.99 -16.58 10.46
N GLU A 120 -2.79 -17.00 10.10
CA GLU A 120 -2.44 -18.39 9.84
C GLU A 120 -1.09 -18.73 10.49
N ILE A 121 -0.99 -19.96 10.98
CA ILE A 121 0.26 -20.54 11.47
C ILE A 121 0.70 -21.59 10.43
N ARG A 122 1.92 -21.43 9.93
CA ARG A 122 2.55 -22.38 8.99
C ARG A 122 3.01 -23.64 9.71
N GLU A 123 3.15 -24.75 8.99
CA GLU A 123 3.71 -25.99 9.58
C GLU A 123 5.12 -25.78 10.17
N GLU A 124 5.98 -25.04 9.47
CA GLU A 124 7.33 -24.67 9.90
C GLU A 124 7.41 -23.24 10.48
N HIS A 125 6.31 -22.74 11.08
CA HIS A 125 6.26 -21.35 11.54
C HIS A 125 7.26 -21.09 12.66
N SER A 126 8.03 -20.02 12.52
CA SER A 126 9.02 -19.58 13.52
C SER A 126 8.84 -18.11 13.84
N LEU A 127 9.07 -17.75 15.11
CA LEU A 127 9.05 -16.35 15.53
C LEU A 127 10.29 -15.63 14.98
N VAL A 128 10.06 -14.66 14.09
CA VAL A 128 11.12 -13.82 13.53
C VAL A 128 11.40 -12.64 14.47
N THR A 129 12.62 -12.60 15.03
CA THR A 129 13.09 -11.51 15.92
C THR A 129 14.34 -10.80 15.38
N LYS A 130 14.70 -11.07 14.12
CA LYS A 130 15.85 -10.49 13.43
C LYS A 130 15.40 -9.42 12.43
N GLY A 131 16.33 -8.63 11.92
CA GLY A 131 16.03 -7.57 10.95
C GLY A 131 15.13 -6.49 11.55
N VAL A 132 14.13 -6.02 10.79
CA VAL A 132 13.20 -4.96 11.27
C VAL A 132 12.33 -5.42 12.44
N TYR A 133 12.09 -6.73 12.56
CA TYR A 133 11.30 -7.33 13.63
C TYR A 133 11.98 -7.31 15.00
N LYS A 134 13.28 -6.97 15.07
CA LYS A 134 13.97 -6.68 16.33
C LYS A 134 13.45 -5.40 16.99
N TYR A 135 12.97 -4.45 16.19
CA TYR A 135 12.60 -3.10 16.67
C TYR A 135 11.08 -2.88 16.65
N ILE A 136 10.38 -3.43 15.66
CA ILE A 136 8.95 -3.21 15.47
C ILE A 136 8.26 -4.57 15.30
N ARG A 137 7.22 -4.85 16.10
CA ARG A 137 6.48 -6.13 16.02
C ARG A 137 5.59 -6.24 14.78
N HIS A 138 5.05 -5.12 14.31
CA HIS A 138 4.17 -5.06 13.14
C HIS A 138 4.65 -4.01 12.12
N PRO A 139 5.87 -4.16 11.55
CA PRO A 139 6.47 -3.16 10.68
C PRO A 139 5.70 -2.99 9.37
N MET A 140 5.03 -4.05 8.88
CA MET A 140 4.12 -3.93 7.73
C MET A 140 2.96 -2.98 8.02
N TYR A 141 2.36 -3.02 9.22
CA TYR A 141 1.22 -2.15 9.54
C TYR A 141 1.64 -0.68 9.64
N ALA A 142 2.87 -0.42 10.06
CA ALA A 142 3.44 0.93 10.04
C ALA A 142 3.77 1.43 8.63
N ALA A 143 3.82 0.54 7.64
CA ALA A 143 4.15 0.86 6.25
C ALA A 143 2.90 1.01 5.35
N HIS A 144 1.70 0.67 5.83
CA HIS A 144 0.41 0.92 5.15
C HIS A 144 -0.21 2.21 5.66
#